data_AF-A0A7Z7I8M0-F1
#
_entry.id   AF-A0A7Z7I8M0-F1
#
_cell.length_a   1.000
_cell.length_b   1.000
_cell.length_c   1.000
_cell.angle_alpha   90.00
_cell.angle_beta   90.00
_cell.angle_gamma   90.00
#
_symmetry.space_group_name_H-M   'P 1'
#
loop_
_entity.id
_entity.type
_entity.pdbx_description
1 polymer ?
#
loop_
_entity_poly.entity_id
_entity_poly.type
_entity_poly.pdbx_seq_one_letter_code
_entity_poly.pdbx_strand_id
1 'polypeptide(L)'
;MRSMTKAKLLLRYRTDRFQHVYGLTEPGARWLDDHGVDAAASVRRVADMSNPEHSLWMHFITLACEVRGLTAHTESEALQYLNRDREPGAPVKQGFITVAARNRKRILRPDVLSYEADGVTWYEIDRSKRGADREASLAALTQRIGGKIATGEVLRRVVVHAKNERIQKRALAILRAQEKASDRPHSLTDRTFREIDEGIFEVWTEIEQRRPDGRIGIENRCVGHVIVQLLPTWLPKVRLDSKNKHPLTGCLSENYLPYRRPDALGTWPRPASPLLSVVTEATSQLSLYEAMGHPSSID
;
A
#
# COMPACT_ATOMS: atom_id res chain seq x y z
N MET A 1 -31.68 9.61 -18.11
CA MET A 1 -30.74 8.99 -17.13
C MET A 1 -31.36 8.69 -15.76
N ARG A 2 -31.82 9.67 -14.97
CA ARG A 2 -32.30 9.42 -13.59
C ARG A 2 -33.55 8.53 -13.52
N SER A 3 -34.51 8.75 -14.43
CA SER A 3 -35.69 7.90 -14.65
C SER A 3 -35.31 6.48 -15.09
N MET A 4 -34.35 6.35 -16.01
CA MET A 4 -33.86 5.07 -16.51
C MET A 4 -33.13 4.25 -15.43
N THR A 5 -32.40 4.91 -14.53
CA THR A 5 -31.83 4.25 -13.33
C THR A 5 -32.93 3.79 -12.37
N LYS A 6 -33.98 4.60 -12.14
CA LYS A 6 -35.14 4.20 -11.33
C LYS A 6 -35.89 3.01 -11.93
N ALA A 7 -35.98 2.96 -13.25
CA ALA A 7 -36.56 1.85 -14.01
C ALA A 7 -35.62 0.64 -14.16
N LYS A 8 -34.43 0.65 -13.52
CA LYS A 8 -33.43 -0.42 -13.58
C LYS A 8 -32.91 -0.75 -14.99
N LEU A 9 -33.04 0.18 -15.95
CA LEU A 9 -32.46 0.06 -17.30
C LEU A 9 -30.97 0.42 -17.32
N LEU A 10 -30.54 1.23 -16.35
CA LEU A 10 -29.14 1.64 -16.19
C LEU A 10 -28.67 1.42 -14.75
N LEU A 11 -27.46 0.91 -14.58
CA LEU A 11 -26.74 0.92 -13.32
C LEU A 11 -25.86 2.18 -13.25
N ARG A 12 -25.95 2.93 -12.16
CA ARG A 12 -25.19 4.17 -11.98
C ARG A 12 -24.01 3.95 -11.03
N TYR A 13 -22.80 4.17 -11.52
CA TYR A 13 -21.58 4.27 -10.74
C TYR A 13 -21.17 5.75 -10.59
N ARG A 14 -20.67 6.14 -9.41
CA ARG A 14 -20.11 7.48 -9.18
C ARG A 14 -18.61 7.32 -8.98
N THR A 15 -17.82 7.93 -9.85
CA THR A 15 -16.36 7.90 -9.73
C THR A 15 -15.90 8.83 -8.60
N ASP A 16 -14.67 8.65 -8.15
CA ASP A 16 -14.06 9.50 -7.12
C ASP A 16 -13.78 10.93 -7.60
N ARG A 17 -13.92 11.21 -8.91
CA ARG A 17 -13.93 12.57 -9.48
C ARG A 17 -15.35 13.15 -9.59
N PHE A 18 -16.32 12.53 -8.90
CA PHE A 18 -17.73 12.89 -8.92
C PHE A 18 -18.43 12.78 -10.27
N GLN A 19 -17.83 12.08 -11.24
CA GLN A 19 -18.46 11.80 -12.52
C GLN A 19 -19.42 10.61 -12.39
N HIS A 20 -20.46 10.59 -13.21
CA HIS A 20 -21.40 9.49 -13.27
C HIS A 20 -21.14 8.63 -14.49
N VAL A 21 -20.79 7.37 -14.25
CA VAL A 21 -20.68 6.33 -15.29
C VAL A 21 -21.96 5.49 -15.22
N TYR A 22 -22.56 5.24 -16.38
CA TYR A 22 -23.79 4.47 -16.48
C TYR A 22 -23.51 3.20 -17.28
N GLY A 23 -23.79 2.04 -16.68
CA GLY A 23 -23.77 0.75 -17.34
C GLY A 23 -25.16 0.36 -17.78
N LEU A 24 -25.29 -0.15 -19.00
CA LEU A 24 -26.53 -0.66 -19.56
C LEU A 24 -26.83 -2.03 -18.95
N THR A 25 -27.99 -2.18 -18.31
CA THR A 25 -28.42 -3.46 -17.71
C THR A 25 -28.97 -4.41 -18.76
N GLU A 26 -29.11 -5.70 -18.44
CA GLU A 26 -29.80 -6.64 -19.33
C GLU A 26 -31.23 -6.17 -19.67
N PRO A 27 -32.06 -5.70 -18.70
CA PRO A 27 -33.32 -5.04 -19.02
C PRO A 27 -33.18 -3.80 -19.91
N GLY A 28 -32.13 -3.00 -19.73
CA GLY A 28 -31.87 -1.82 -20.57
C GLY A 28 -31.49 -2.17 -22.01
N ALA A 29 -30.70 -3.22 -22.20
CA ALA A 29 -30.34 -3.74 -23.51
C ALA A 29 -31.56 -4.28 -24.26
N ARG A 30 -32.39 -5.08 -23.60
CA ARG A 30 -33.66 -5.56 -24.18
C ARG A 30 -34.60 -4.41 -24.53
N TRP A 31 -34.72 -3.41 -23.66
CA TRP A 31 -35.55 -2.23 -23.93
C TRP A 31 -35.06 -1.48 -25.18
N LEU A 32 -33.75 -1.40 -25.42
CA LEU A 32 -33.21 -0.78 -26.63
C LEU A 32 -33.46 -1.62 -27.88
N ASP A 33 -33.32 -2.94 -27.76
CA ASP A 33 -33.59 -3.91 -28.83
C ASP A 33 -35.07 -3.85 -29.27
N ASP A 34 -35.99 -3.80 -28.30
CA ASP A 34 -37.44 -3.60 -28.54
C ASP A 34 -37.76 -2.29 -29.29
N HIS A 35 -36.84 -1.32 -29.25
CA HIS A 35 -36.95 -0.02 -29.93
C HIS A 35 -36.01 0.10 -31.14
N GLY A 36 -35.51 -1.04 -31.67
CA GLY A 36 -34.73 -1.12 -32.90
C GLY A 36 -33.27 -0.70 -32.76
N VAL A 37 -32.72 -0.67 -31.54
CA VAL A 37 -31.33 -0.34 -31.27
C VAL A 37 -30.62 -1.57 -30.69
N ASP A 38 -29.78 -2.21 -31.50
CA ASP A 38 -28.94 -3.32 -31.06
C ASP A 38 -27.98 -2.85 -29.95
N ALA A 39 -28.10 -3.46 -28.77
CA ALA A 39 -27.34 -3.08 -27.59
C ALA A 39 -27.00 -4.28 -26.71
N ALA A 40 -25.79 -4.30 -26.16
CA ALA A 40 -25.34 -5.33 -25.24
C ALA A 40 -25.26 -4.80 -23.79
N ALA A 41 -25.65 -5.65 -22.83
CA ALA A 41 -25.52 -5.32 -21.42
C ALA A 41 -24.05 -5.08 -21.04
N SER A 42 -23.78 -3.93 -20.41
CA SER A 42 -22.45 -3.52 -19.94
C SER A 42 -22.34 -3.46 -18.41
N VAL A 43 -23.37 -3.94 -17.69
CA VAL A 43 -23.39 -3.99 -16.22
C VAL A 43 -22.22 -4.76 -15.64
N ARG A 44 -21.81 -5.91 -16.21
CA ARG A 44 -20.62 -6.62 -15.73
C ARG A 44 -19.41 -5.70 -15.77
N ARG A 45 -19.12 -5.07 -16.91
CA ARG A 45 -18.00 -4.12 -17.05
C ARG A 45 -18.08 -2.96 -16.07
N VAL A 46 -19.27 -2.41 -15.79
CA VAL A 46 -19.44 -1.27 -14.86
C VAL A 46 -19.47 -1.68 -13.38
N ALA A 47 -19.91 -2.90 -13.06
CA ALA A 47 -19.86 -3.48 -11.72
C ALA A 47 -18.44 -3.98 -11.39
N ASP A 48 -17.72 -4.47 -12.39
CA ASP A 48 -16.34 -4.93 -12.36
C ASP A 48 -15.33 -3.78 -12.52
N MET A 49 -15.79 -2.53 -12.66
CA MET A 49 -14.94 -1.34 -12.57
C MET A 49 -14.41 -1.20 -11.14
N SER A 50 -13.39 -1.99 -10.81
CA SER A 50 -12.40 -1.65 -9.78
C SER A 50 -11.93 -0.23 -10.09
N ASN A 51 -12.02 0.67 -9.11
CA ASN A 51 -11.72 2.07 -9.37
C ASN A 51 -10.33 2.19 -10.00
N PRO A 52 -10.22 2.60 -11.28
CA PRO A 52 -8.94 2.65 -11.98
C PRO A 52 -7.95 3.55 -11.25
N GLU A 53 -8.43 4.55 -10.50
CA GLU A 53 -7.57 5.42 -9.69
C GLU A 53 -6.97 4.70 -8.48
N HIS A 54 -7.72 3.84 -7.78
CA HIS A 54 -7.20 3.07 -6.65
C HIS A 54 -6.14 2.07 -7.10
N SER A 55 -6.46 1.32 -8.16
CA SER A 55 -5.52 0.40 -8.78
C SER A 55 -4.29 1.13 -9.28
N LEU A 56 -4.43 2.30 -9.90
CA LEU A 56 -3.28 3.10 -10.34
C LEU A 56 -2.38 3.50 -9.17
N TRP A 57 -2.93 3.96 -8.05
CA TRP A 57 -2.14 4.29 -6.86
C TRP A 57 -1.47 3.06 -6.24
N MET A 58 -2.14 1.91 -6.24
CA MET A 58 -1.58 0.65 -5.76
C MET A 58 -0.35 0.21 -6.58
N HIS A 59 -0.46 0.22 -7.91
CA HIS A 59 0.67 -0.08 -8.78
C HIS A 59 1.76 0.99 -8.67
N PHE A 60 1.41 2.26 -8.57
CA PHE A 60 2.38 3.35 -8.37
C PHE A 60 3.22 3.16 -7.10
N ILE A 61 2.58 2.84 -5.97
CA ILE A 61 3.30 2.58 -4.71
C ILE A 61 4.16 1.32 -4.82
N THR A 62 3.65 0.26 -5.46
CA THR A 62 4.43 -0.97 -5.71
C THR A 62 5.71 -0.66 -6.50
N LEU A 63 5.57 0.06 -7.63
CA LEU A 63 6.72 0.50 -8.43
C LEU A 63 7.66 1.42 -7.63
N ALA A 64 7.12 2.32 -6.81
CA ALA A 64 7.93 3.19 -5.95
C ALA A 64 8.76 2.40 -4.93
N CYS A 65 8.25 1.27 -4.43
CA CYS A 65 9.02 0.34 -3.61
C CYS A 65 10.12 -0.36 -4.43
N GLU A 66 9.79 -0.88 -5.62
CA GLU A 66 10.72 -1.63 -6.46
C GLU A 66 11.90 -0.78 -6.96
N VAL A 67 11.65 0.46 -7.39
CA VAL A 67 12.74 1.37 -7.81
C VAL A 67 13.66 1.73 -6.65
N ARG A 68 13.23 1.54 -5.40
CA ARG A 68 14.05 1.69 -4.18
C ARG A 68 14.74 0.38 -3.75
N GLY A 69 14.63 -0.67 -4.55
CA GLY A 69 15.24 -1.97 -4.31
C GLY A 69 14.45 -2.86 -3.36
N LEU A 70 13.17 -2.56 -3.09
CA LEU A 70 12.33 -3.40 -2.25
C LEU A 70 11.56 -4.41 -3.10
N THR A 71 11.32 -5.60 -2.55
CA THR A 71 10.27 -6.48 -3.09
C THR A 71 8.91 -5.96 -2.63
N ALA A 72 7.97 -5.77 -3.55
CA ALA A 72 6.62 -5.35 -3.22
C ALA A 72 5.58 -6.08 -4.06
N HIS A 73 4.38 -6.23 -3.51
CA HIS A 73 3.26 -6.92 -4.14
C HIS A 73 1.98 -6.12 -3.91
N THR A 74 1.16 -6.00 -4.96
CA THR A 74 -0.23 -5.57 -4.84
C THR A 74 -1.05 -6.56 -4.00
N GLU A 75 -2.26 -6.19 -3.55
CA GLU A 75 -3.13 -7.10 -2.78
C GLU A 75 -3.26 -8.48 -3.45
N SER A 76 -3.50 -8.50 -4.76
CA SER A 76 -3.76 -9.73 -5.51
C SER A 76 -2.51 -10.61 -5.59
N GLU A 77 -1.36 -10.02 -5.91
CA GLU A 77 -0.07 -10.73 -5.96
C GLU A 77 0.34 -11.24 -4.57
N ALA A 78 0.14 -10.42 -3.53
CA ALA A 78 0.43 -10.80 -2.16
C ALA A 78 -0.43 -12.00 -1.73
N LEU A 79 -1.73 -12.01 -2.07
CA LEU A 79 -2.62 -13.14 -1.78
C LEU A 79 -2.24 -14.41 -2.56
N GLN A 80 -1.79 -14.27 -3.81
CA GLN A 80 -1.27 -15.39 -4.59
C GLN A 80 -0.01 -15.95 -3.94
N TYR A 81 0.94 -15.09 -3.56
CA TYR A 81 2.15 -15.47 -2.84
C TYR A 81 1.84 -16.19 -1.53
N LEU A 82 0.91 -15.64 -0.73
CA LEU A 82 0.46 -16.23 0.54
C LEU A 82 -0.11 -17.65 0.41
N ASN A 83 -0.64 -17.99 -0.76
CA ASN A 83 -1.29 -19.28 -1.04
C ASN A 83 -0.50 -20.15 -2.03
N ARG A 84 0.71 -19.76 -2.43
CA ARG A 84 1.50 -20.46 -3.46
C ARG A 84 1.80 -21.90 -3.07
N ASP A 85 2.27 -22.09 -1.85
CA ASP A 85 2.72 -23.38 -1.32
C ASP A 85 1.62 -24.03 -0.45
N ARG A 86 0.35 -23.78 -0.79
CA ARG A 86 -0.80 -24.32 -0.05
C ARG A 86 -1.03 -25.79 -0.42
N GLU A 87 -1.06 -26.64 0.60
CA GLU A 87 -1.41 -28.05 0.43
C GLU A 87 -2.76 -28.26 -0.29
N PRO A 88 -2.87 -29.28 -1.16
CA PRO A 88 -4.14 -29.66 -1.77
C PRO A 88 -5.23 -29.91 -0.70
N GLY A 89 -6.38 -29.26 -0.83
CA GLY A 89 -7.49 -29.38 0.12
C GLY A 89 -7.42 -28.48 1.36
N ALA A 90 -6.29 -27.83 1.64
CA ALA A 90 -6.21 -26.86 2.72
C ALA A 90 -7.01 -25.57 2.42
N PRO A 91 -7.62 -24.92 3.43
CA PRO A 91 -8.42 -23.72 3.21
C PRO A 91 -7.56 -22.55 2.69
N VAL A 92 -8.12 -21.81 1.73
CA VAL A 92 -7.48 -20.63 1.15
C VAL A 92 -7.31 -19.54 2.22
N LYS A 93 -6.08 -19.07 2.44
CA LYS A 93 -5.81 -17.95 3.33
C LYS A 93 -6.38 -16.67 2.72
N GLN A 94 -7.29 -16.03 3.46
CA GLN A 94 -8.03 -14.84 3.01
C GLN A 94 -7.38 -13.51 3.42
N GLY A 95 -6.14 -13.50 3.91
CA GLY A 95 -5.42 -12.28 4.28
C GLY A 95 -4.33 -12.54 5.32
N PHE A 96 -3.76 -11.45 5.84
CA PHE A 96 -2.44 -11.48 6.49
C PHE A 96 -2.49 -11.31 8.00
N ILE A 97 -3.47 -10.55 8.50
CA ILE A 97 -3.61 -10.24 9.91
C ILE A 97 -5.06 -10.41 10.30
N THR A 98 -5.29 -11.11 11.41
CA THR A 98 -6.63 -11.19 11.99
C THR A 98 -6.72 -10.26 13.20
N VAL A 99 -7.72 -9.39 13.21
CA VAL A 99 -7.96 -8.41 14.28
C VAL A 99 -9.37 -8.53 14.83
N ALA A 100 -9.56 -8.10 16.08
CA ALA A 100 -10.89 -7.83 16.63
C ALA A 100 -11.19 -6.34 16.46
N ALA A 101 -12.18 -5.99 15.64
CA ALA A 101 -12.61 -4.62 15.41
C ALA A 101 -14.12 -4.51 15.67
N ARG A 102 -14.51 -3.68 16.67
CA ARG A 102 -15.91 -3.51 17.11
C ARG A 102 -16.64 -4.84 17.35
N ASN A 103 -16.01 -5.73 18.12
CA ASN A 103 -16.50 -7.07 18.47
C ASN A 103 -16.67 -8.03 17.28
N ARG A 104 -16.08 -7.74 16.12
CA ARG A 104 -16.03 -8.65 14.97
C ARG A 104 -14.59 -9.02 14.65
N LYS A 105 -14.35 -10.31 14.48
CA LYS A 105 -13.09 -10.82 13.94
C LYS A 105 -13.04 -10.46 12.45
N ARG A 106 -11.97 -9.78 12.04
CA ARG A 106 -11.74 -9.40 10.63
C ARG A 106 -10.37 -9.88 10.20
N ILE A 107 -10.31 -10.44 8.99
CA ILE A 107 -9.06 -10.76 8.32
C ILE A 107 -8.76 -9.57 7.40
N LEU A 108 -7.63 -8.90 7.65
CA LEU A 108 -7.20 -7.72 6.93
C LEU A 108 -6.27 -8.09 5.77
N ARG A 109 -6.29 -7.25 4.74
CA ARG A 109 -5.47 -7.35 3.53
C ARG A 109 -4.88 -5.98 3.23
N PRO A 110 -3.60 -5.91 2.85
CA PRO A 110 -2.98 -4.67 2.42
C PRO A 110 -3.41 -4.30 1.00
N ASP A 111 -3.36 -3.03 0.64
CA ASP A 111 -3.40 -2.62 -0.77
C ASP A 111 -2.06 -2.96 -1.44
N VAL A 112 -0.94 -2.67 -0.75
CA VAL A 112 0.41 -3.06 -1.15
C VAL A 112 1.14 -3.61 0.07
N LEU A 113 1.95 -4.64 -0.13
CA LEU A 113 2.86 -5.20 0.88
C LEU A 113 4.28 -5.11 0.36
N SER A 114 5.21 -4.52 1.12
CA SER A 114 6.63 -4.51 0.76
C SER A 114 7.51 -5.10 1.87
N TYR A 115 8.68 -5.57 1.47
CA TYR A 115 9.61 -6.27 2.33
C TYR A 115 10.91 -5.49 2.44
N GLU A 116 11.28 -5.15 3.68
CA GLU A 116 12.56 -4.56 4.05
C GLU A 116 13.34 -5.54 4.94
N ALA A 117 14.64 -5.29 5.12
CA ALA A 117 15.53 -6.15 5.90
C ALA A 117 15.07 -6.36 7.35
N ASP A 118 14.40 -5.37 7.96
CA ASP A 118 13.89 -5.42 9.33
C ASP A 118 12.45 -5.95 9.44
N GLY A 119 11.74 -6.13 8.31
CA GLY A 119 10.40 -6.69 8.24
C GLY A 119 9.49 -5.99 7.22
N VAL A 120 8.18 -6.20 7.36
CA VAL A 120 7.19 -5.86 6.34
C VAL A 120 6.57 -4.48 6.53
N THR A 121 6.40 -3.73 5.43
CA THR A 121 5.59 -2.51 5.35
C THR A 121 4.23 -2.80 4.72
N TRP A 122 3.17 -2.46 5.44
CA TRP A 122 1.79 -2.55 4.99
C TRP A 122 1.30 -1.20 4.50
N TYR A 123 0.81 -1.11 3.26
CA TYR A 123 0.27 0.13 2.70
C TYR A 123 -1.26 0.07 2.58
N GLU A 124 -1.90 1.16 2.98
CA GLU A 124 -3.33 1.42 2.88
C GLU A 124 -3.54 2.70 2.07
N ILE A 125 -4.22 2.59 0.94
CA ILE A 125 -4.54 3.71 0.05
C ILE A 125 -5.96 4.17 0.38
N ASP A 126 -6.06 5.21 1.21
CA ASP A 126 -7.33 5.71 1.68
C ASP A 126 -7.89 6.81 0.76
N ARG A 127 -8.92 6.43 0.02
CA ARG A 127 -9.60 7.24 -1.00
C ARG A 127 -11.00 7.71 -0.63
N SER A 128 -11.53 7.33 0.55
CA SER A 128 -12.94 7.62 0.86
C SER A 128 -13.19 7.91 2.34
N LYS A 129 -14.41 8.38 2.64
CA LYS A 129 -14.88 8.54 4.01
C LYS A 129 -14.90 7.16 4.67
N ARG A 130 -13.85 6.77 5.42
CA ARG A 130 -13.88 5.58 6.29
C ARG A 130 -15.16 5.57 7.11
N GLY A 131 -15.94 4.49 7.02
CA GLY A 131 -16.98 4.21 8.01
C GLY A 131 -16.32 3.77 9.32
N ALA A 132 -17.04 3.84 10.43
CA ALA A 132 -16.51 3.51 11.77
C ALA A 132 -15.82 2.13 11.82
N ASP A 133 -16.26 1.17 11.01
CA ASP A 133 -15.64 -0.15 10.90
C ASP A 133 -14.23 -0.13 10.28
N ARG A 134 -13.99 0.73 9.28
CA ARG A 134 -12.67 0.90 8.66
C ARG A 134 -11.72 1.68 9.56
N GLU A 135 -12.24 2.59 10.37
CA GLU A 135 -11.47 3.31 11.39
C GLU A 135 -11.03 2.35 12.50
N ALA A 136 -11.95 1.53 13.01
CA ALA A 136 -11.63 0.50 13.99
C ALA A 136 -10.66 -0.56 13.45
N SER A 137 -10.76 -0.92 12.16
CA SER A 137 -9.83 -1.86 11.52
C SER A 137 -8.43 -1.26 11.41
N LEU A 138 -8.30 0.04 11.07
CA LEU A 138 -7.00 0.72 11.06
C LEU A 138 -6.39 0.77 12.46
N ALA A 139 -7.16 1.18 13.47
CA ALA A 139 -6.70 1.21 14.85
C ALA A 139 -6.25 -0.18 15.33
N ALA A 140 -7.00 -1.23 14.98
CA ALA A 140 -6.63 -2.59 15.35
C ALA A 140 -5.43 -3.12 14.56
N LEU A 141 -5.24 -2.70 13.30
CA LEU A 141 -4.06 -3.03 12.48
C LEU A 141 -2.78 -2.45 13.09
N THR A 142 -2.79 -1.17 13.46
CA THR A 142 -1.59 -0.49 14.01
C THR A 142 -1.15 -1.10 15.34
N GLN A 143 -2.09 -1.59 16.15
CA GLN A 143 -1.82 -2.36 17.37
C GLN A 143 -1.12 -3.72 17.11
N ARG A 144 -1.06 -4.19 15.85
CA ARG A 144 -0.36 -5.43 15.47
C ARG A 144 1.09 -5.21 15.05
N ILE A 145 1.56 -3.96 14.97
CA ILE A 145 2.96 -3.64 14.69
C ILE A 145 3.87 -4.33 15.72
N GLY A 146 5.01 -4.85 15.28
CA GLY A 146 5.90 -5.71 16.04
C GLY A 146 5.48 -7.19 16.10
N GLY A 147 4.27 -7.53 15.64
CA GLY A 147 3.79 -8.91 15.55
C GLY A 147 4.06 -9.55 14.19
N LYS A 148 4.03 -10.89 14.14
CA LYS A 148 4.14 -11.64 12.87
C LYS A 148 2.84 -11.60 12.06
N ILE A 149 2.97 -11.54 10.74
CA ILE A 149 1.87 -11.68 9.78
C ILE A 149 1.77 -13.14 9.28
N ALA A 150 0.77 -13.46 8.46
CA ALA A 150 0.50 -14.82 8.00
C ALA A 150 1.63 -15.50 7.20
N THR A 151 2.59 -14.72 6.68
CA THR A 151 3.81 -15.20 6.00
C THR A 151 4.99 -15.39 6.96
N GLY A 152 4.87 -14.98 8.23
CA GLY A 152 5.85 -15.22 9.29
C GLY A 152 6.78 -14.04 9.61
N GLU A 153 6.89 -13.08 8.70
CA GLU A 153 7.64 -11.85 8.88
C GLU A 153 6.94 -10.90 9.88
N VAL A 154 7.73 -10.00 10.47
CA VAL A 154 7.22 -9.02 11.43
C VAL A 154 6.64 -7.81 10.70
N LEU A 155 5.41 -7.41 11.05
CA LEU A 155 4.85 -6.12 10.64
C LEU A 155 5.62 -5.01 11.34
N ARG A 156 6.40 -4.23 10.58
CA ARG A 156 7.20 -3.14 11.12
C ARG A 156 6.59 -1.78 10.84
N ARG A 157 5.91 -1.62 9.71
CA ARG A 157 5.38 -0.32 9.30
C ARG A 157 3.96 -0.45 8.75
N VAL A 158 3.11 0.50 9.10
CA VAL A 158 1.82 0.72 8.45
C VAL A 158 1.82 2.11 7.84
N VAL A 159 1.65 2.20 6.52
CA VAL A 159 1.63 3.45 5.77
C VAL A 159 0.21 3.70 5.26
N VAL A 160 -0.37 4.83 5.61
CA VAL A 160 -1.66 5.28 5.11
C VAL A 160 -1.45 6.42 4.14
N HIS A 161 -1.71 6.16 2.87
CA HIS A 161 -1.73 7.15 1.81
C HIS A 161 -3.13 7.76 1.68
N ALA A 162 -3.30 8.98 2.15
CA ALA A 162 -4.56 9.71 2.08
C ALA A 162 -4.70 10.49 0.77
N LYS A 163 -5.83 10.34 0.08
CA LYS A 163 -6.08 11.07 -1.17
C LYS A 163 -6.19 12.60 -1.00
N ASN A 164 -6.62 13.06 0.16
CA ASN A 164 -6.78 14.47 0.47
C ASN A 164 -6.64 14.73 1.98
N GLU A 165 -6.48 16.00 2.35
CA GLU A 165 -6.30 16.42 3.75
C GLU A 165 -7.45 16.00 4.66
N ARG A 166 -8.69 15.96 4.15
CA ARG A 166 -9.84 15.54 4.96
C ARG A 166 -9.68 14.09 5.40
N ILE A 167 -9.26 13.22 4.49
CA ILE A 167 -9.01 11.81 4.79
C ILE A 167 -7.78 11.68 5.71
N GLN A 168 -6.72 12.43 5.42
CA GLN A 168 -5.50 12.46 6.23
C GLN A 168 -5.81 12.84 7.69
N LYS A 169 -6.51 13.96 7.90
CA LYS A 169 -6.92 14.45 9.23
C LYS A 169 -7.72 13.40 10.01
N ARG A 170 -8.53 12.56 9.34
CA ARG A 170 -9.26 11.46 10.02
C ARG A 170 -8.34 10.31 10.42
N ALA A 171 -7.41 9.90 9.56
CA ALA A 171 -6.41 8.90 9.92
C ALA A 171 -5.54 9.38 11.09
N LEU A 172 -5.07 10.64 11.04
CA LEU A 172 -4.33 11.28 12.13
C LEU A 172 -5.14 11.32 13.43
N ALA A 173 -6.43 11.67 13.36
CA ALA A 173 -7.29 11.69 14.56
C ALA A 173 -7.39 10.32 15.24
N ILE A 174 -7.39 9.22 14.47
CA ILE A 174 -7.38 7.86 15.02
C ILE A 174 -6.06 7.59 15.75
N LEU A 175 -4.92 7.92 15.14
CA LEU A 175 -3.60 7.67 15.73
C LEU A 175 -3.33 8.55 16.95
N ARG A 176 -3.68 9.83 16.89
CA ARG A 176 -3.59 10.74 18.04
C ARG A 176 -4.50 10.31 19.20
N ALA A 177 -5.63 9.67 18.91
CA ALA A 177 -6.45 9.06 19.94
C ALA A 177 -5.77 7.82 20.58
N GLN A 178 -4.99 7.05 19.81
CA GLN A 178 -4.18 5.94 20.35
C GLN A 178 -2.99 6.43 21.17
N GLU A 179 -2.31 7.48 20.72
CA GLU A 179 -1.26 8.16 21.48
C GLU A 179 -1.81 8.68 22.81
N LYS A 180 -2.91 9.44 22.81
CA LYS A 180 -3.55 9.89 24.05
C LYS A 180 -4.00 8.75 24.96
N ALA A 181 -4.35 7.58 24.39
CA ALA A 181 -4.68 6.40 25.18
C ALA A 181 -3.44 5.73 25.79
N SER A 182 -2.26 5.95 25.21
CA SER A 182 -0.97 5.41 25.67
C SER A 182 -0.52 6.03 27.00
N ASP A 183 -1.03 7.21 27.36
CA ASP A 183 -0.77 7.89 28.65
C ASP A 183 -1.46 7.19 29.84
N ARG A 184 -2.32 6.21 29.59
CA ARG A 184 -3.05 5.46 30.63
C ARG A 184 -2.30 4.17 30.97
N PRO A 185 -2.52 3.59 32.16
CA PRO A 185 -2.02 2.26 32.48
C PRO A 185 -2.43 1.25 31.40
N HIS A 186 -1.46 0.51 30.90
CA HIS A 186 -1.60 -0.47 29.83
C HIS A 186 -0.83 -1.74 30.20
N SER A 187 -1.14 -2.83 29.52
CA SER A 187 -0.46 -4.12 29.72
C SER A 187 0.91 -4.10 29.04
N LEU A 188 1.86 -4.91 29.52
CA LEU A 188 3.20 -5.03 28.93
C LEU A 188 3.15 -5.28 27.41
N THR A 189 2.21 -6.11 26.97
CA THR A 189 2.06 -6.48 25.55
C THR A 189 1.31 -5.45 24.71
N ASP A 190 0.77 -4.40 25.31
CA ASP A 190 0.02 -3.38 24.59
C ASP A 190 0.98 -2.50 23.77
N ARG A 191 0.45 -1.90 22.71
CA ARG A 191 1.21 -0.92 21.92
C ARG A 191 0.90 0.48 22.38
N THR A 192 1.96 1.23 22.63
CA THR A 192 1.92 2.66 22.87
C THR A 192 2.42 3.42 21.64
N PHE A 193 1.91 4.63 21.46
CA PHE A 193 2.13 5.44 20.26
C PHE A 193 2.73 6.78 20.67
N ARG A 194 3.63 7.31 19.83
CA ARG A 194 4.23 8.63 20.00
C ARG A 194 4.41 9.30 18.64
N GLU A 195 3.79 10.46 18.41
CA GLU A 195 4.01 11.27 17.21
C GLU A 195 5.39 11.94 17.34
N ILE A 196 6.29 11.65 16.38
CA ILE A 196 7.65 12.19 16.36
C ILE A 196 7.84 13.28 15.31
N ASP A 197 6.97 13.29 14.29
CA ASP A 197 6.87 14.31 13.26
C ASP A 197 5.43 14.27 12.71
N GLU A 198 5.01 15.29 11.95
CA GLU A 198 3.67 15.38 11.42
C GLU A 198 3.31 14.13 10.59
N GLY A 199 2.38 13.34 11.15
CA GLY A 199 1.93 12.10 10.54
C GLY A 199 2.89 10.91 10.66
N ILE A 200 3.95 11.00 11.45
CA ILE A 200 4.86 9.88 11.74
C ILE A 200 4.76 9.53 13.22
N PHE A 201 4.32 8.32 13.50
CA PHE A 201 4.17 7.78 14.85
C PHE A 201 5.12 6.61 15.05
N GLU A 202 5.89 6.64 16.12
CA GLU A 202 6.57 5.44 16.63
C GLU A 202 5.57 4.57 17.39
N VAL A 203 5.80 3.26 17.33
CA VAL A 203 5.03 2.26 18.06
C VAL A 203 5.95 1.53 19.01
N TRP A 204 5.64 1.59 20.29
CA TRP A 204 6.46 1.08 21.39
C TRP A 204 5.74 -0.06 22.10
N THR A 205 6.51 -0.92 22.76
CA THR A 205 5.98 -1.97 23.63
C THR A 205 7.01 -2.35 24.68
N GLU A 206 6.52 -2.84 25.82
CA GLU A 206 7.34 -3.27 26.93
C GLU A 206 7.63 -4.77 26.79
N ILE A 207 8.91 -5.12 26.73
CA ILE A 207 9.36 -6.50 26.53
C ILE A 207 10.12 -6.94 27.79
N GLU A 208 9.75 -8.10 28.31
CA GLU A 208 10.52 -8.75 29.36
C GLU A 208 11.87 -9.23 28.80
N GLN A 209 12.95 -8.71 29.36
CA GLN A 209 14.30 -9.10 29.01
C GLN A 209 14.94 -9.80 30.19
N ARG A 210 15.30 -11.07 29.99
CA ARG A 210 16.10 -11.82 30.95
C ARG A 210 17.56 -11.40 30.80
N ARG A 211 18.09 -10.77 31.85
CA ARG A 211 19.48 -10.34 31.91
C ARG A 211 20.41 -11.54 32.14
N PRO A 212 21.71 -11.42 31.80
CA PRO A 212 22.70 -12.48 32.02
C PRO A 212 22.82 -12.94 33.48
N ASP A 213 22.47 -12.08 34.44
CA ASP A 213 22.44 -12.37 35.89
C ASP A 213 21.17 -13.12 36.34
N GLY A 214 20.30 -13.50 35.40
CA GLY A 214 19.05 -14.23 35.66
C GLY A 214 17.86 -13.35 36.06
N ARG A 215 18.05 -12.04 36.27
CA ARG A 215 16.96 -11.11 36.59
C ARG A 215 16.12 -10.81 35.35
N ILE A 216 14.82 -10.60 35.55
CA ILE A 216 13.91 -10.15 34.50
C ILE A 216 13.76 -8.63 34.64
N GLY A 217 14.15 -7.89 33.60
CA GLY A 217 13.89 -6.47 33.47
C GLY A 217 12.80 -6.22 32.43
N ILE A 218 12.16 -5.05 32.51
CA ILE A 218 11.27 -4.57 31.47
C ILE A 218 12.05 -3.56 30.63
N GLU A 219 12.12 -3.78 29.32
CA GLU A 219 12.72 -2.86 28.36
C GLU A 219 11.63 -2.31 27.44
N ASN A 220 11.54 -0.99 27.35
CA ASN A 220 10.63 -0.35 26.40
C ASN A 220 11.32 -0.20 25.04
N ARG A 221 10.75 -0.78 23.99
CA ARG A 221 11.37 -0.86 22.67
C ARG A 221 10.44 -0.36 21.57
N CYS A 222 10.98 0.47 20.68
CA CYS A 222 10.31 0.81 19.43
C CYS A 222 10.25 -0.42 18.53
N VAL A 223 9.05 -0.88 18.23
CA VAL A 223 8.79 -2.08 17.43
C VAL A 223 8.40 -1.77 15.98
N GLY A 224 8.12 -0.50 15.67
CA GLY A 224 7.79 -0.08 14.33
C GLY A 224 7.19 1.33 14.25
N HIS A 225 6.59 1.65 13.11
CA HIS A 225 6.07 2.99 12.83
C HIS A 225 4.71 2.96 12.12
N VAL A 226 3.91 4.00 12.32
CA VAL A 226 2.76 4.33 11.48
C VAL A 226 3.03 5.65 10.76
N ILE A 227 2.89 5.66 9.43
CA ILE A 227 3.11 6.85 8.60
C ILE A 227 1.80 7.22 7.91
N VAL A 228 1.34 8.46 8.05
CA VAL A 228 0.15 8.99 7.40
C VAL A 228 0.54 10.18 6.56
N GLN A 229 0.48 10.03 5.23
CA GLN A 229 0.87 11.08 4.29
C GLN A 229 -0.14 11.22 3.16
N LEU A 230 -0.12 12.38 2.51
CA LEU A 230 -0.91 12.57 1.30
C LEU A 230 -0.36 11.73 0.15
N LEU A 231 -1.25 11.22 -0.69
CA LEU A 231 -0.87 10.78 -2.03
C LEU A 231 -0.30 11.98 -2.79
N PRO A 232 0.76 11.78 -3.60
CA PRO A 232 1.35 12.83 -4.40
C PRO A 232 0.50 13.13 -5.64
N THR A 233 -0.77 13.51 -5.42
CA THR A 233 -1.79 13.78 -6.46
C THR A 233 -1.46 14.98 -7.36
N TRP A 234 -0.44 15.75 -6.99
CA TRP A 234 0.14 16.82 -7.81
C TRP A 234 1.03 16.29 -8.95
N LEU A 235 1.51 15.03 -8.89
CA LEU A 235 2.43 14.45 -9.88
C LEU A 235 1.97 14.54 -11.34
N PRO A 236 0.69 14.28 -11.70
CA PRO A 236 0.24 14.40 -13.09
C PRO A 236 0.36 15.81 -13.69
N LYS A 237 0.56 16.84 -12.84
CA LYS A 237 0.74 18.24 -13.26
C LYS A 237 2.21 18.68 -13.27
N VAL A 238 3.13 17.83 -12.83
CA VAL A 238 4.56 18.13 -12.87
C VAL A 238 5.02 18.08 -14.32
N ARG A 239 5.55 19.20 -14.83
CA ARG A 239 6.31 19.22 -16.08
C ARG A 239 7.78 19.41 -15.76
N LEU A 240 8.63 18.55 -16.28
CA LEU A 240 10.07 18.67 -16.20
C LEU A 240 10.53 19.56 -17.37
N ASP A 241 10.24 20.86 -17.30
CA ASP A 241 10.78 21.84 -18.24
C ASP A 241 11.49 22.97 -17.49
N SER A 242 12.37 23.69 -18.19
CA SER A 242 13.21 24.75 -17.62
C SER A 242 12.43 25.94 -17.02
N LYS A 243 11.11 25.97 -17.21
CA LYS A 243 10.23 27.04 -16.75
C LYS A 243 9.39 26.64 -15.53
N ASN A 244 9.40 25.37 -15.13
CA ASN A 244 8.49 24.88 -14.11
C ASN A 244 9.07 25.02 -12.70
N LYS A 245 8.39 25.82 -11.86
CA LYS A 245 8.68 26.01 -10.43
C LYS A 245 7.82 25.11 -9.53
N HIS A 246 7.29 24.01 -10.06
CA HIS A 246 6.55 23.08 -9.20
C HIS A 246 7.54 22.43 -8.23
N PRO A 247 7.22 22.39 -6.92
CA PRO A 247 8.09 21.75 -5.96
C PRO A 247 8.28 20.29 -6.36
N LEU A 248 9.52 19.91 -6.69
CA LEU A 248 9.92 18.51 -6.78
C LEU A 248 10.09 17.90 -5.38
N THR A 249 9.76 18.68 -4.33
CA THR A 249 9.75 18.22 -2.96
C THR A 249 8.87 16.99 -2.81
N GLY A 250 9.48 15.88 -2.39
CA GLY A 250 8.89 14.56 -2.26
C GLY A 250 9.07 13.62 -3.46
N CYS A 251 9.72 14.04 -4.56
CA CYS A 251 10.04 13.14 -5.66
C CYS A 251 11.34 12.39 -5.37
N LEU A 252 11.40 11.08 -5.67
CA LEU A 252 12.54 10.14 -5.81
C LEU A 252 13.94 10.51 -5.25
N SER A 253 14.44 11.73 -5.41
CA SER A 253 15.60 12.27 -4.69
C SER A 253 15.34 12.57 -3.20
N GLU A 254 14.09 12.79 -2.80
CA GLU A 254 13.71 13.08 -1.42
C GLU A 254 13.19 11.84 -0.68
N ASN A 255 13.29 11.88 0.65
CA ASN A 255 13.00 10.76 1.55
C ASN A 255 11.49 10.50 1.73
N TYR A 256 10.70 10.51 0.64
CA TYR A 256 9.24 10.59 0.66
C TYR A 256 8.49 9.43 -0.02
N LEU A 257 9.10 8.77 -1.01
CA LEU A 257 8.53 7.60 -1.69
C LEU A 257 9.41 6.36 -1.47
N PRO A 258 8.81 5.19 -1.19
CA PRO A 258 7.37 4.89 -1.19
C PRO A 258 6.58 5.50 -0.03
N TYR A 259 7.24 5.87 1.06
CA TYR A 259 6.68 6.66 2.15
C TYR A 259 7.75 7.58 2.73
N ARG A 260 7.35 8.56 3.55
CA ARG A 260 8.28 9.42 4.27
C ARG A 260 9.02 8.60 5.31
N ARG A 261 10.26 8.22 5.01
CA ARG A 261 11.01 7.27 5.85
C ARG A 261 11.37 7.96 7.17
N PRO A 262 11.03 7.37 8.33
CA PRO A 262 11.49 7.88 9.62
C PRO A 262 13.02 8.01 9.65
N ASP A 263 13.53 9.10 10.23
CA ASP A 263 14.96 9.39 10.25
C ASP A 263 15.79 8.28 10.91
N ALA A 264 15.21 7.60 11.91
CA ALA A 264 15.82 6.45 12.58
C ALA A 264 16.14 5.27 11.64
N LEU A 265 15.52 5.20 10.46
CA LEU A 265 15.74 4.16 9.46
C LEU A 265 16.67 4.62 8.32
N GLY A 266 17.24 5.82 8.42
CA GLY A 266 18.00 6.46 7.35
C GLY A 266 17.12 6.93 6.19
N THR A 267 17.77 7.49 5.17
CA THR A 267 17.08 7.94 3.95
C THR A 267 16.93 6.82 2.94
N TRP A 268 15.93 6.93 2.06
CA TRP A 268 15.80 6.01 0.95
C TRP A 268 17.03 6.02 0.03
N PRO A 269 17.52 4.84 -0.41
CA PRO A 269 18.53 4.74 -1.46
C PRO A 269 18.06 5.46 -2.72
N ARG A 270 19.00 6.04 -3.49
CA ARG A 270 18.65 6.65 -4.78
C ARG A 270 17.93 5.61 -5.65
N PRO A 271 16.83 5.98 -6.33
CA PRO A 271 16.12 5.03 -7.15
C PRO A 271 17.00 4.57 -8.30
N ALA A 272 17.03 3.27 -8.53
CA ALA A 272 17.77 2.65 -9.61
C ALA A 272 16.78 2.16 -10.68
N SER A 273 17.10 2.40 -11.95
CA SER A 273 16.34 1.77 -13.02
C SER A 273 16.74 0.30 -13.10
N PRO A 274 15.78 -0.65 -13.04
CA PRO A 274 16.07 -2.06 -13.26
C PRO A 274 16.57 -2.34 -14.68
N LEU A 275 16.40 -1.40 -15.61
CA LEU A 275 16.89 -1.51 -16.99
C LEU A 275 18.34 -1.04 -17.16
N LEU A 276 18.88 -0.27 -16.21
CA LEU A 276 20.24 0.27 -16.32
C LEU A 276 21.32 -0.71 -15.83
N SER A 277 20.98 -1.66 -14.96
CA SER A 277 21.91 -2.71 -14.50
C SER A 277 22.28 -3.71 -15.60
N VAL A 278 21.38 -3.95 -16.56
CA VAL A 278 21.58 -4.89 -17.68
C VAL A 278 22.64 -4.40 -18.68
N VAL A 279 22.80 -3.07 -18.81
CA VAL A 279 23.74 -2.49 -19.78
C VAL A 279 25.19 -2.67 -19.35
N THR A 280 25.47 -2.69 -18.03
CA THR A 280 26.84 -2.81 -17.53
C THR A 280 27.41 -4.22 -17.74
N GLU A 281 26.59 -5.28 -17.60
CA GLU A 281 27.01 -6.65 -17.91
C GLU A 281 27.17 -6.89 -19.42
N ALA A 282 26.27 -6.35 -20.25
CA ALA A 282 26.37 -6.47 -21.70
C ALA A 282 27.61 -5.74 -22.28
N THR A 283 27.96 -4.58 -21.72
CA THR A 283 29.14 -3.82 -22.15
C THR A 283 30.45 -4.46 -21.67
N SER A 284 30.42 -5.12 -20.50
CA SER A 284 31.56 -5.88 -19.98
C SER A 284 31.85 -7.14 -20.80
N GLN A 285 30.81 -7.80 -21.33
CA GLN A 285 30.98 -8.95 -22.24
C GLN A 285 31.46 -8.55 -23.64
N LEU A 286 31.02 -7.40 -24.17
CA LEU A 286 31.52 -6.87 -25.44
C LEU A 286 32.99 -6.42 -25.37
N SER A 287 33.39 -5.78 -24.26
CA SER A 287 34.80 -5.39 -24.04
C SER A 287 35.76 -6.58 -23.90
N LEU A 288 35.28 -7.72 -23.41
CA LEU A 288 36.08 -8.96 -23.34
C LEU A 288 36.19 -9.67 -24.70
N TYR A 289 35.17 -9.54 -25.57
CA TYR A 289 35.20 -10.09 -26.92
C TYR A 289 36.11 -9.29 -27.87
N GLU A 290 36.19 -7.96 -27.72
CA GLU A 290 37.12 -7.14 -28.52
C GLU A 290 38.59 -7.25 -28.04
N ALA A 291 38.82 -7.63 -26.78
CA ALA A 291 40.16 -7.85 -26.23
C ALA A 291 40.75 -9.23 -26.58
N MET A 292 39.92 -10.19 -27.02
CA MET A 292 40.36 -11.51 -27.47
C MET A 292 40.42 -11.52 -29.00
N GLY A 293 41.57 -11.09 -29.52
CA GLY A 293 41.85 -10.89 -30.93
C GLY A 293 41.46 -12.06 -31.84
N HIS A 294 41.08 -11.69 -33.06
CA HIS A 294 40.98 -12.58 -34.22
C HIS A 294 42.21 -13.50 -34.32
N PRO A 295 42.04 -14.83 -34.33
CA PRO A 295 43.09 -15.70 -34.85
C PRO A 295 43.18 -15.44 -36.35
N SER A 296 44.35 -14.93 -36.76
CA SER A 296 44.78 -14.84 -38.15
C SER A 296 44.53 -16.17 -38.87
N SER A 297 43.66 -16.11 -39.87
CA SER A 297 43.48 -17.15 -40.87
C SER A 297 44.79 -17.34 -41.64
N ILE A 298 45.31 -18.57 -41.56
CA ILE A 298 46.32 -19.09 -42.48
C ILE A 298 45.61 -19.40 -43.79
N ASP A 299 46.02 -18.73 -44.87
CA ASP A 299 46.51 -19.34 -46.12
C ASP A 299 47.50 -18.37 -46.78
#